data_AF-A0A1G1NLC3-F1
#
_entry.id   AF-A0A1G1NLC3-F1
#
_cell.length_a   1.000
_cell.length_b   1.000
_cell.length_c   1.000
_cell.angle_alpha   90.00
_cell.angle_beta   90.00
_cell.angle_gamma   90.00
#
_symmetry.space_group_name_H-M   'P 1'
#
loop_
_entity.id
_entity.type
_entity.pdbx_description
1 polymer ?
#
loop_
_entity_poly.entity_id
_entity_poly.type
_entity_poly.pdbx_seq_one_letter_code
_entity_poly.pdbx_strand_id
1 'polypeptide(L)' 'MKENDVCNVIAEALGRRAGSVSVDDGTNTIKEWDSLGFLSILSALEKRFGTKVAAIDDLATVRSVREIIDIFKREGII' A
#
# COMPACT_ATOMS: atom_id res chain seq x y z
N MET A 1 12.85 -4.93 4.85
CA MET A 1 12.47 -3.58 4.34
C MET A 1 11.83 -2.84 5.52
N LYS A 2 11.44 -1.56 5.41
CA LYS A 2 10.81 -0.84 6.54
C LYS A 2 9.38 -0.41 6.18
N GLU A 3 8.55 -0.20 7.19
CA GLU A 3 7.17 0.32 7.04
C GLU A 3 7.12 1.61 6.19
N ASN A 4 8.12 2.48 6.35
CA ASN A 4 8.27 3.68 5.52
C ASN A 4 8.40 3.39 4.02
N ASP A 5 8.93 2.24 3.62
CA ASP A 5 9.01 1.86 2.21
C ASP A 5 7.60 1.62 1.66
N VAL A 6 6.71 0.99 2.44
CA VAL A 6 5.30 0.78 2.07
C VAL A 6 4.59 2.12 1.92
N CYS A 7 4.72 3.02 2.91
CA CYS A 7 4.12 4.35 2.86
C CYS A 7 4.59 5.16 1.63
N ASN A 8 5.88 5.08 1.30
CA ASN A 8 6.42 5.80 0.15
C ASN A 8 5.91 5.25 -1.19
N VAL A 9 5.75 3.92 -1.31
CA VAL A 9 5.18 3.30 -2.51
C VAL A 9 3.72 3.69 -2.69
N ILE A 10 2.94 3.72 -1.60
CA ILE A 10 1.54 4.19 -1.63
C ILE A 10 1.47 5.67 -2.01
N ALA A 11 2.35 6.51 -1.46
CA ALA A 11 2.43 7.92 -1.83
C ALA A 11 2.72 8.09 -3.33
N GLU A 12 3.70 7.38 -3.86
CA GLU A 12 4.05 7.39 -5.29
C GLU A 12 2.87 6.94 -6.17
N ALA A 13 2.22 5.84 -5.80
CA ALA A 13 1.08 5.27 -6.52
C ALA A 13 -0.10 6.25 -6.65
N LEU A 14 -0.29 7.10 -5.63
CA LEU A 14 -1.35 8.09 -5.57
C LEU A 14 -0.92 9.47 -6.10
N GLY A 15 0.29 9.59 -6.66
CA GLY A 15 0.82 10.85 -7.18
C GLY A 15 1.12 11.88 -6.08
N ARG A 16 1.32 11.43 -4.85
CA ARG A 16 1.60 12.27 -3.67
C ARG A 16 3.10 12.33 -3.38
N ARG A 17 3.50 13.32 -2.60
CA ARG A 17 4.92 13.50 -2.20
C ARG A 17 5.35 12.36 -1.26
N ALA A 18 6.59 11.89 -1.38
CA ALA A 18 7.21 10.99 -0.40
C ALA A 18 7.09 11.55 1.03
N GLY A 19 6.73 10.70 2.00
CA GLY A 19 6.45 11.09 3.39
C GLY A 19 5.11 11.79 3.64
N SER A 20 4.22 11.91 2.64
CA SER A 20 2.87 12.47 2.83
C SER A 20 1.79 11.43 3.17
N VAL A 21 2.19 10.16 3.28
CA VAL A 21 1.35 9.03 3.68
C VAL A 21 1.91 8.44 4.97
N SER A 22 1.04 8.25 5.95
CA SER A 22 1.30 7.69 7.27
C SER A 22 0.71 6.28 7.37
N VAL A 23 1.15 5.51 8.38
CA VAL A 23 0.55 4.22 8.74
C VAL A 23 -0.92 4.32 9.16
N ASP A 24 -1.35 5.50 9.62
CA ASP A 24 -2.73 5.77 10.05
C ASP A 24 -3.64 6.24 8.90
N ASP A 25 -3.09 6.40 7.70
CA ASP A 25 -3.87 6.80 6.54
C ASP A 25 -4.62 5.63 5.89
N GLY A 26 -5.65 5.96 5.11
CA GLY A 26 -6.45 4.99 4.37
C GLY A 26 -7.50 5.66 3.50
N THR A 27 -8.51 4.89 3.10
CA THR A 27 -9.61 5.35 2.22
C THR A 27 -10.38 6.54 2.78
N ASN A 28 -10.37 6.73 4.10
CA ASN A 28 -11.09 7.82 4.77
C ASN A 28 -10.27 9.12 4.86
N THR A 29 -8.94 9.05 4.76
CA THR A 29 -8.05 10.21 4.91
C THR A 29 -7.42 10.64 3.57
N ILE A 30 -7.24 9.69 2.65
CA ILE A 30 -6.65 9.92 1.34
C ILE A 30 -7.74 9.84 0.28
N LYS A 31 -8.11 11.01 -0.27
CA LYS A 31 -9.13 11.13 -1.32
C LYS A 31 -8.77 10.36 -2.59
N GLU A 32 -7.49 10.31 -2.93
CA GLU A 32 -6.99 9.59 -4.10
C GLU A 32 -7.09 8.08 -3.96
N TRP A 33 -7.33 7.54 -2.75
CA TRP A 33 -7.54 6.11 -2.50
C TRP A 33 -8.99 5.71 -2.83
N ASP A 34 -9.41 5.99 -4.07
CA ASP A 34 -10.66 5.55 -4.64
C ASP A 34 -10.49 4.20 -5.38
N SER A 35 -11.41 3.84 -6.26
CA SER A 35 -11.32 2.61 -7.06
C SER A 35 -10.09 2.56 -7.98
N LEU A 36 -9.68 3.69 -8.58
CA LEU A 36 -8.52 3.74 -9.49
C LEU A 36 -7.21 3.90 -8.73
N GLY A 37 -7.21 4.69 -7.66
CA GLY A 37 -6.05 4.81 -6.77
C GLY A 37 -5.72 3.49 -6.10
N PHE A 38 -6.73 2.70 -5.70
CA PHE A 38 -6.51 1.37 -5.16
C PHE A 38 -5.80 0.44 -6.13
N LEU A 39 -6.22 0.39 -7.41
CA LEU A 39 -5.53 -0.38 -8.44
C LEU A 39 -4.10 0.10 -8.66
N SER A 40 -3.88 1.42 -8.58
CA SER A 40 -2.55 2.02 -8.69
C SER A 40 -1.65 1.59 -7.52
N ILE A 41 -2.18 1.56 -6.29
CA ILE A 41 -1.48 1.05 -5.10
C ILE A 41 -1.09 -0.40 -5.30
N LEU A 42 -2.03 -1.28 -5.68
CA LEU A 42 -1.75 -2.70 -5.89
C LEU A 42 -0.65 -2.92 -6.92
N SER A 43 -0.73 -2.23 -8.07
CA SER A 43 0.28 -2.31 -9.12
C SER A 43 1.65 -1.82 -8.65
N ALA A 44 1.71 -0.75 -7.87
CA ALA A 44 2.96 -0.20 -7.34
C ALA A 44 3.59 -1.12 -6.29
N LEU A 45 2.77 -1.69 -5.40
CA LEU A 45 3.21 -2.68 -4.42
C LEU A 45 3.76 -3.93 -5.11
N GLU A 46 3.06 -4.46 -6.11
CA GLU A 46 3.55 -5.60 -6.91
C GLU A 46 4.89 -5.29 -7.60
N LYS A 47 5.02 -4.13 -8.24
CA LYS A 47 6.28 -3.71 -8.89
C LYS A 47 7.44 -3.60 -7.90
N ARG A 48 7.19 -3.15 -6.67
CA ARG A 48 8.24 -2.87 -5.70
C ARG A 48 8.62 -4.08 -4.84
N PHE A 49 7.64 -4.87 -4.43
CA PHE A 49 7.81 -5.98 -3.48
C PHE A 49 7.71 -7.36 -4.16
N GLY A 50 7.39 -7.39 -5.47
CA GLY A 50 7.42 -8.58 -6.31
C GLY A 50 6.07 -9.29 -6.41
N THR A 51 6.05 -10.32 -7.25
CA THR A 51 4.85 -11.09 -7.64
C THR A 51 4.17 -11.82 -6.49
N LYS A 52 4.85 -12.01 -5.35
CA LYS A 52 4.23 -12.56 -4.13
C LYS A 52 3.07 -11.68 -3.63
N VAL A 53 3.15 -10.37 -3.81
CA VAL A 53 2.09 -9.43 -3.43
C VAL A 53 0.80 -9.69 -4.21
N ALA A 54 0.92 -9.95 -5.52
CA ALA A 54 -0.24 -10.19 -6.38
C ALA A 54 -1.02 -11.47 -6.03
N ALA A 55 -0.39 -12.40 -5.29
CA ALA A 55 -1.03 -13.64 -4.84
C ALA A 55 -1.72 -13.50 -3.46
N ILE A 56 -1.68 -12.32 -2.83
CA ILE A 56 -2.30 -12.10 -1.52
C ILE A 56 -3.73 -11.58 -1.71
N ASP A 57 -4.71 -12.47 -1.56
CA ASP A 57 -6.14 -12.14 -1.70
C ASP A 57 -6.60 -11.05 -0.73
N ASP A 58 -6.03 -11.02 0.50
CA ASP A 58 -6.37 -10.02 1.53
C ASP A 58 -6.14 -8.58 1.04
N LEU A 59 -5.15 -8.37 0.16
CA LEU A 59 -4.83 -7.03 -0.37
C LEU A 59 -5.94 -6.45 -1.23
N ALA A 60 -6.84 -7.27 -1.80
CA ALA A 60 -7.96 -6.78 -2.60
C ALA A 60 -9.04 -6.06 -1.76
N THR A 61 -8.96 -6.14 -0.44
CA THR A 61 -10.00 -5.62 0.46
C THR A 61 -9.50 -4.59 1.49
N VAL A 62 -8.19 -4.30 1.51
CA VAL A 62 -7.58 -3.38 2.47
C VAL A 62 -8.10 -1.96 2.31
N ARG A 63 -8.23 -1.26 3.44
CA ARG A 63 -8.73 0.12 3.51
C ARG A 63 -7.77 1.08 4.20
N SER A 64 -6.67 0.57 4.74
CA SER A 64 -5.66 1.37 5.45
C SER A 64 -4.23 0.92 5.13
N VAL A 65 -3.27 1.84 5.31
CA VAL A 65 -1.84 1.53 5.20
C VAL A 65 -1.42 0.51 6.25
N ARG A 66 -1.97 0.62 7.47
CA ARG A 66 -1.73 -0.33 8.57
C ARG A 66 -2.06 -1.77 8.17
N GLU A 67 -3.21 -2.01 7.56
CA GLU A 67 -3.59 -3.36 7.12
C GLU A 67 -2.59 -3.93 6.10
N ILE A 68 -2.11 -3.11 5.16
CA ILE A 68 -1.08 -3.52 4.19
C ILE A 68 0.21 -3.90 4.91
N ILE A 69 0.65 -3.08 5.86
CA ILE A 69 1.86 -3.33 6.66
C ILE A 69 1.73 -4.63 7.46
N ASP A 70 0.58 -4.85 8.10
CA ASP A 70 0.34 -6.04 8.92
C ASP A 70 0.33 -7.31 8.06
N ILE A 71 -0.29 -7.26 6.87
CA ILE A 71 -0.21 -8.34 5.87
C ILE A 71 1.26 -8.58 5.47
N PHE A 72 2.00 -7.52 5.14
CA PHE A 72 3.38 -7.66 4.67
C PHE A 72 4.31 -8.27 5.74
N LYS A 73 4.09 -7.92 7.02
CA LYS A 73 4.80 -8.55 8.14
C LYS A 73 4.44 -10.03 8.28
N ARG A 74 3.16 -10.37 8.18
CA ARG A 74 2.67 -11.76 8.26
C ARG A 74 3.26 -12.64 7.16
N GLU A 75 3.35 -12.11 5.95
CA GLU A 75 3.91 -12.79 4.77
C GLU A 75 5.46 -12.74 4.72
N GLY A 76 6.12 -12.07 5.67
CA GLY A 76 7.58 -11.94 5.71
C GLY A 76 8.17 -11.10 4.57
N ILE A 77 7.39 -10.19 4.00
CA ILE A 77 7.81 -9.26 2.94
C ILE A 77 8.65 -8.13 3.54
N ILE A 78 8.26 -7.65 4.73
CA ILE A 78 8.97 -6.59 5.46
C ILE A 78 9.38 -7.01 6.86
#